data_AF-A0A937D624-F1
#
_entry.id   AF-A0A937D624-F1
#
_cell.length_a   1.000
_cell.length_b   1.000
_cell.length_c   1.000
_cell.angle_alpha   90.00
_cell.angle_beta   90.00
_cell.angle_gamma   90.00
#
_symmetry.space_group_name_H-M   'P 1'
#
loop_
_entity.id
_entity.type
_entity.pdbx_description
1 polymer ?
#
loop_
_entity_poly.entity_id
_entity_poly.type
_entity_poly.pdbx_seq_one_letter_code
_entity_poly.pdbx_strand_id
1 'polypeptide(L)'
;MQTTRPGPVHAQEFSAGWPGVLDDMLEFITLAQLALGRGRAPQVLVSLSRQRVSAEQLQPHVNGFRERLLQQWPAAQLTLAAGTGSAHRVEVRFGG
;
A
#
# COMPACT_ATOMS: atom_id res chain seq x y z
N MET A 1 23.16 -0.11 -20.61
CA MET A 1 22.13 0.40 -19.69
C MET A 1 21.55 -0.80 -18.96
N GLN A 2 21.89 -0.99 -17.69
CA GLN A 2 21.38 -2.11 -16.88
C GLN A 2 19.91 -1.81 -16.56
N THR A 3 19.00 -2.58 -17.15
CA THR A 3 17.62 -2.65 -16.68
C THR A 3 17.67 -3.39 -15.35
N THR A 4 17.59 -2.63 -14.25
CA THR A 4 17.30 -3.18 -12.92
C THR A 4 16.01 -3.98 -13.05
N ARG A 5 16.12 -5.31 -13.00
CA ARG A 5 14.94 -6.18 -12.98
C ARG A 5 14.10 -5.73 -11.78
N PRO A 6 12.86 -5.26 -11.97
CA PRO A 6 12.01 -4.89 -10.84
C PRO A 6 11.89 -6.13 -9.95
N GLY A 7 12.15 -5.97 -8.65
CA GLY A 7 11.93 -7.03 -7.68
C GLY A 7 10.48 -7.54 -7.73
N PRO A 8 10.19 -8.70 -7.13
CA PRO A 8 8.83 -9.24 -7.13
C PRO A 8 7.84 -8.21 -6.57
N VAL A 9 6.76 -7.98 -7.32
CA VAL A 9 5.66 -7.10 -6.92
C VAL A 9 4.60 -7.96 -6.27
N HIS A 10 4.28 -7.66 -5.01
CA HIS A 10 3.19 -8.32 -4.28
C HIS A 10 1.98 -7.43 -4.32
N ALA A 11 0.96 -7.85 -5.05
CA ALA A 11 -0.28 -7.09 -5.20
C ALA A 11 -1.46 -7.85 -4.59
N GLN A 12 -2.33 -7.13 -3.90
CA GLN A 12 -3.61 -7.66 -3.42
C GLN A 12 -4.72 -6.64 -3.64
N GLU A 13 -5.88 -7.14 -4.04
CA GLU A 13 -7.10 -6.37 -4.19
C GLU A 13 -8.01 -6.60 -2.99
N PHE A 14 -8.60 -5.51 -2.51
CA PHE A 14 -9.46 -5.49 -1.33
C PHE A 14 -10.82 -4.94 -1.68
N SER A 15 -11.83 -5.74 -1.32
CA SER A 15 -13.23 -5.39 -1.48
C SER A 15 -13.91 -5.03 -0.16
N ALA A 16 -13.15 -4.83 0.92
CA ALA A 16 -13.67 -4.40 2.21
C ALA A 16 -14.19 -2.95 2.16
N GLY A 17 -14.98 -2.59 3.17
CA GLY A 17 -15.54 -1.24 3.32
C GLY A 17 -14.51 -0.22 3.82
N TRP A 18 -14.79 1.05 3.57
CA TRP A 18 -14.01 2.16 4.10
C TRP A 18 -14.42 2.49 5.56
N PRO A 19 -13.49 2.87 6.47
CA PRO A 19 -12.03 2.91 6.30
C PRO A 19 -11.34 1.59 6.66
N GLY A 20 -12.06 0.55 7.12
CA GLY A 20 -11.48 -0.71 7.62
C GLY A 20 -10.56 -1.42 6.64
N VAL A 21 -10.78 -1.23 5.34
CA VAL A 21 -9.87 -1.73 4.28
C VAL A 21 -8.41 -1.29 4.48
N LEU A 22 -8.15 -0.14 5.12
CA LEU A 22 -6.79 0.33 5.38
C LEU A 22 -6.05 -0.53 6.41
N ASP A 23 -6.77 -1.17 7.32
CA ASP A 23 -6.20 -2.08 8.31
C ASP A 23 -5.81 -3.41 7.64
N ASP A 24 -6.69 -3.95 6.79
CA ASP A 24 -6.39 -5.13 5.96
C ASP A 24 -5.15 -4.90 5.07
N MET A 25 -5.02 -3.68 4.52
CA MET A 25 -3.87 -3.27 3.72
C MET A 25 -2.58 -3.22 4.55
N LEU A 26 -2.62 -2.69 5.76
CA LEU A 26 -1.45 -2.68 6.66
C LEU A 26 -1.03 -4.11 7.03
N GLU A 27 -1.99 -4.98 7.30
CA GLU A 27 -1.71 -6.39 7.59
C GLU A 27 -1.02 -7.06 6.40
N PHE A 28 -1.53 -6.88 5.18
CA PHE A 28 -0.89 -7.39 3.98
C PHE A 28 0.54 -6.89 3.79
N ILE A 29 0.80 -5.58 4.00
CA ILE A 29 2.15 -5.00 3.92
C ILE A 29 3.07 -5.64 4.98
N THR A 30 2.56 -5.84 6.19
CA THR A 30 3.28 -6.49 7.30
C THR A 30 3.69 -7.90 6.93
N LEU A 31 2.74 -8.70 6.41
CA LEU A 31 2.99 -10.07 6.00
C LEU A 31 3.99 -10.14 4.82
N ALA A 32 3.86 -9.24 3.85
CA ALA A 32 4.81 -9.13 2.74
C ALA A 32 6.23 -8.80 3.25
N GLN A 33 6.36 -7.87 4.20
CA GLN A 33 7.64 -7.53 4.81
C GLN A 33 8.26 -8.71 5.55
N LEU A 34 7.46 -9.43 6.36
CA LEU A 34 7.95 -10.59 7.13
C LEU A 34 8.39 -11.73 6.21
N ALA A 35 7.65 -11.99 5.14
CA ALA A 35 7.95 -13.06 4.21
C ALA A 35 9.20 -12.77 3.37
N LEU A 36 9.41 -11.52 2.93
CA LEU A 36 10.33 -11.21 1.82
C LEU A 36 11.22 -9.98 2.06
N GLY A 37 10.85 -9.10 2.98
CA GLY A 37 11.52 -7.83 3.26
C GLY A 37 12.70 -7.96 4.24
N ARG A 38 13.62 -8.92 4.03
CA ARG A 38 14.82 -9.07 4.89
C ARG A 38 15.71 -7.82 4.83
N GLY A 39 15.46 -6.86 5.72
CA GLY A 39 16.24 -5.65 5.93
C GLY A 39 16.04 -4.51 4.92
N ARG A 40 15.00 -4.56 4.07
CA ARG A 40 14.75 -3.54 3.04
C ARG A 40 13.49 -2.75 3.34
N ALA A 41 13.53 -1.45 3.06
CA ALA A 41 12.36 -0.61 3.13
C ALA A 41 11.36 -0.95 2.01
N PRO A 42 10.06 -1.09 2.30
CA PRO A 42 9.05 -1.36 1.30
C PRO A 42 8.73 -0.11 0.48
N GLN A 43 8.55 -0.28 -0.82
CA GLN A 43 7.85 0.68 -1.67
C GLN A 43 6.41 0.22 -1.83
N VAL A 44 5.48 1.03 -1.35
CA VAL A 44 4.05 0.71 -1.28
C VAL A 44 3.29 1.65 -2.21
N LEU A 45 2.55 1.09 -3.17
CA LEU A 45 1.57 1.80 -3.97
C LEU A 45 0.17 1.39 -3.53
N VAL A 46 -0.62 2.34 -3.07
CA VAL A 46 -2.02 2.13 -2.70
C VAL A 46 -2.91 2.85 -3.69
N SER A 47 -3.72 2.07 -4.42
CA SER A 47 -4.71 2.54 -5.37
C SER A 47 -6.10 2.42 -4.77
N LEU A 48 -6.73 3.54 -4.42
CA LEU A 48 -8.04 3.56 -3.77
C LEU A 48 -9.16 3.73 -4.80
N SER A 49 -10.11 2.80 -4.83
CA SER A 49 -11.23 2.86 -5.78
C SER A 49 -12.11 4.07 -5.52
N ARG A 50 -12.18 4.95 -6.52
CA ARG A 50 -13.10 6.10 -6.53
C ARG A 50 -14.57 5.70 -6.60
N GLN A 51 -14.86 4.46 -7.00
CA GLN A 51 -16.23 3.91 -7.00
C GLN A 51 -16.69 3.55 -5.58
N ARG A 52 -15.75 3.33 -4.65
CA ARG A 52 -16.05 2.90 -3.27
C ARG A 52 -15.92 4.01 -2.25
N VAL A 53 -15.05 4.99 -2.50
CA VAL A 53 -14.81 6.11 -1.58
C VAL A 53 -14.56 7.40 -2.35
N SER A 54 -15.21 8.49 -1.92
CA SER A 54 -15.02 9.82 -2.49
C SER A 54 -13.73 10.47 -1.98
N ALA A 55 -13.19 11.47 -2.69
CA ALA A 55 -11.95 12.15 -2.27
C ALA A 55 -12.05 12.76 -0.86
N GLU A 56 -13.20 13.32 -0.52
CA GLU A 56 -13.41 14.03 0.74
C GLU A 56 -13.31 13.09 1.95
N GLN A 57 -13.73 11.84 1.78
CA GLN A 57 -13.66 10.81 2.81
C GLN A 57 -12.26 10.17 2.95
N LEU A 58 -11.34 10.42 2.00
CA LEU A 58 -10.02 9.80 1.97
C LEU A 58 -9.04 10.43 2.97
N GLN A 59 -8.93 11.76 2.95
CA GLN A 59 -7.80 12.47 3.55
C GLN A 59 -7.52 12.13 5.03
N PRO A 60 -8.50 12.10 5.95
CA PRO A 60 -8.21 11.87 7.37
C PRO A 60 -7.67 10.46 7.63
N HIS A 61 -8.23 9.43 6.98
CA HIS A 61 -7.82 8.04 7.22
C HIS A 61 -6.54 7.68 6.45
N VAL A 62 -6.31 8.29 5.29
CA VAL A 62 -5.06 8.13 4.53
C VAL A 62 -3.87 8.71 5.30
N ASN A 63 -4.05 9.85 5.97
CA ASN A 63 -3.02 10.42 6.83
C ASN A 63 -2.69 9.47 7.99
N GLY A 64 -3.71 8.97 8.70
CA GLY A 64 -3.50 7.99 9.78
C GLY A 64 -2.88 6.67 9.29
N PHE A 65 -3.25 6.19 8.10
CA PHE A 65 -2.60 5.04 7.47
C PHE A 65 -1.12 5.30 7.18
N ARG A 66 -0.80 6.47 6.61
CA ARG A 66 0.59 6.87 6.35
C ARG A 66 1.42 6.95 7.64
N GLU A 67 0.88 7.56 8.68
CA GLU A 67 1.56 7.69 9.98
C GLU A 67 1.85 6.32 10.57
N ARG A 68 0.87 5.42 10.60
CA ARG A 68 1.04 4.04 11.09
C ARG A 68 2.07 3.27 10.27
N LEU A 69 2.03 3.40 8.94
CA LEU A 69 3.01 2.77 8.06
C LEU A 69 4.44 3.25 8.36
N LEU A 70 4.64 4.56 8.52
CA LEU A 70 5.95 5.14 8.79
C LEU A 70 6.43 4.90 10.22
N GLN A 71 5.52 4.74 11.19
CA GLN A 71 5.88 4.30 12.54
C GLN A 71 6.45 2.87 12.55
N GLN A 72 5.87 1.97 11.74
CA GLN A 72 6.36 0.59 11.63
C GLN A 72 7.61 0.50 10.74
N TRP A 73 7.66 1.28 9.66
CA TRP A 73 8.77 1.32 8.70
C TRP A 73 9.14 2.76 8.35
N PRO A 74 10.05 3.40 9.10
CA PRO A 74 10.42 4.79 8.90
C PRO A 74 10.99 5.12 7.52
N ALA A 75 11.58 4.13 6.84
CA ALA A 75 12.16 4.27 5.52
C ALA A 75 11.20 3.87 4.38
N ALA A 76 9.96 3.47 4.68
CA ALA A 76 9.00 3.07 3.66
C ALA A 76 8.62 4.23 2.74
N GLN A 77 8.42 3.93 1.46
CA GLN A 77 7.92 4.90 0.49
C GLN A 77 6.46 4.59 0.19
N LEU A 78 5.56 5.54 0.42
CA LEU A 78 4.13 5.39 0.14
C LEU A 78 3.70 6.30 -1.01
N THR A 79 3.21 5.69 -2.08
CA THR A 79 2.51 6.37 -3.17
C THR A 79 1.02 6.07 -3.09
N LEU A 80 0.20 7.11 -3.18
CA LEU A 80 -1.25 7.01 -3.20
C LEU A 80 -1.74 7.40 -4.59
N ALA A 81 -2.57 6.55 -5.18
CA ALA A 81 -3.17 6.77 -6.48
C ALA A 81 -4.70 6.62 -6.41
N ALA A 82 -5.40 7.34 -7.28
CA ALA A 82 -6.81 7.09 -7.52
C ALA A 82 -6.96 5.86 -8.40
N GLY A 83 -7.58 4.81 -7.86
CA GLY A 83 -7.93 3.61 -8.62
C GLY A 83 -9.21 3.81 -9.42
N THR A 84 -9.21 3.39 -10.67
CA THR A 84 -10.39 3.37 -11.56
C THR A 84 -11.18 2.06 -11.47
N GLY A 85 -10.63 1.03 -10.81
CA GLY A 85 -11.26 -0.28 -10.63
C GLY A 85 -12.34 -0.31 -9.54
N SER A 86 -13.07 -1.42 -9.45
CA SER A 86 -14.14 -1.66 -8.47
C SER A 86 -13.65 -2.08 -7.08
N ALA A 87 -12.35 -2.31 -6.92
CA ALA A 87 -11.71 -2.70 -5.66
C ALA A 87 -10.53 -1.77 -5.33
N HIS A 88 -10.19 -1.66 -4.05
CA HIS A 88 -8.94 -1.04 -3.65
C HIS A 88 -7.78 -2.01 -3.93
N ARG A 89 -6.58 -1.50 -4.14
CA ARG A 89 -5.42 -2.34 -4.46
C ARG A 89 -4.18 -1.82 -3.76
N VAL A 90 -3.39 -2.73 -3.23
CA VAL A 90 -2.06 -2.45 -2.69
C VAL A 90 -1.03 -3.21 -3.48
N GLU A 91 0.07 -2.56 -3.81
CA GLU A 91 1.26 -3.19 -4.37
C GLU A 91 2.45 -2.89 -3.46
N VAL A 92 3.21 -3.92 -3.10
CA VAL A 92 4.41 -3.82 -2.29
C VAL A 92 5.60 -4.33 -3.10
N ARG A 93 6.69 -3.56 -3.07
CA ARG A 93 7.96 -3.91 -3.72
C ARG A 93 9.10 -3.80 -2.72
N PHE A 94 10.08 -4.69 -2.83
CA PHE A 94 11.27 -4.69 -1.99
C PHE A 94 12.53 -4.58 -2.84
N GLY A 95 13.29 -3.50 -2.63
CA GLY A 95 14.58 -3.27 -3.28
C GLY A 95 14.50 -2.56 -4.63
N GLY A 96 15.32 -1.53 -4.74
CA GLY A 96 15.78 -0.86 -5.96
C GLY A 96 17.29 -0.65 -5.83
#